data_AF-A0A924AF79-F1
#
_entry.id   AF-A0A924AF79-F1
#
_cell.length_a   1.000
_cell.length_b   1.000
_cell.length_c   1.000
_cell.angle_alpha   90.00
_cell.angle_beta   90.00
_cell.angle_gamma   90.00
#
_symmetry.space_group_name_H-M   'P 1'
#
loop_
_entity.id
_entity.type
_entity.pdbx_description
1 polymer ?
#
loop_
_entity_poly.entity_id
_entity_poly.type
_entity_poly.pdbx_seq_one_letter_code
_entity_poly.pdbx_strand_id
1 'polypeptide(L)'
;MMKILIALAGAVALTGCASIVNDTTHPVKIETLNVAGKAITGAECKVSNDYGSTTVKSGDTTQVRRSSKDMDITCTTAGQPDATARAISRANGGMAGNIIFGGGIGAIIDHNKGTAYTYPTWLQLVFGQTLVFDRRDEKEGTPVAGKKPETVTQK
;
A
#
# COMPACT_ATOMS: atom_id res chain seq x y z
N MET A 1 46.50 -21.48 28.67
CA MET A 1 46.27 -20.95 27.29
C MET A 1 44.78 -21.15 26.99
N MET A 2 43.96 -20.12 27.22
CA MET A 2 42.48 -20.19 27.24
C MET A 2 41.91 -19.15 26.25
N LYS A 3 42.22 -19.29 24.97
CA LYS A 3 41.83 -18.31 23.93
C LYS A 3 41.44 -18.98 22.61
N ILE A 4 40.67 -20.08 22.64
CA ILE A 4 40.14 -20.68 21.40
C ILE A 4 38.75 -21.28 21.66
N LEU A 5 37.77 -20.47 22.06
CA LEU A 5 36.39 -20.95 22.23
C LEU A 5 35.30 -19.99 21.76
N ILE A 6 35.63 -18.86 21.09
CA ILE A 6 34.62 -17.88 20.68
C ILE A 6 34.88 -17.44 19.23
N ALA A 7 34.65 -18.34 18.26
CA ALA A 7 34.70 -17.95 16.85
C ALA A 7 33.81 -18.79 15.92
N LEU A 8 32.88 -19.61 16.44
CA LEU A 8 32.14 -20.56 15.61
C LEU A 8 30.63 -20.60 15.91
N ALA A 9 30.01 -19.44 16.16
CA ALA A 9 28.56 -19.36 16.44
C ALA A 9 27.85 -18.20 15.70
N GLY A 10 28.33 -17.82 14.51
CA GLY A 10 27.86 -16.61 13.82
C GLY A 10 27.40 -16.77 12.37
N ALA A 11 27.19 -17.98 11.84
CA ALA A 11 26.94 -18.19 10.41
C ALA A 11 25.56 -18.78 10.06
N VAL A 12 24.60 -18.79 10.99
CA VAL A 12 23.25 -19.33 10.74
C VAL A 12 22.19 -18.30 11.09
N ALA A 13 22.07 -17.25 10.28
CA ALA A 13 20.84 -16.48 10.11
C ALA A 13 21.13 -15.42 9.05
N LEU A 14 20.65 -15.62 7.82
CA LEU A 14 20.32 -14.59 6.83
C LEU A 14 19.98 -15.24 5.47
N THR A 15 19.29 -16.39 5.46
CA THR A 15 18.49 -16.78 4.28
C THR A 15 17.15 -16.05 4.34
N GLY A 16 17.19 -14.72 4.47
CA GLY A 16 16.04 -13.91 4.13
C GLY A 16 16.03 -13.84 2.61
N CYS A 17 14.98 -14.35 1.97
CA CYS A 17 14.70 -14.05 0.57
C CYS A 17 14.36 -12.56 0.48
N ALA A 18 15.37 -11.69 0.59
CA ALA A 18 15.25 -10.26 0.34
C ALA A 18 15.12 -10.09 -1.17
N SER A 19 13.97 -10.44 -1.71
CA SER A 19 13.61 -10.06 -3.06
C SER A 19 13.57 -8.54 -3.07
N ILE A 20 14.55 -7.92 -3.74
CA ILE A 20 14.50 -6.51 -4.10
C ILE A 20 13.35 -6.38 -5.10
N VAL A 21 12.15 -6.09 -4.60
CA VAL A 21 10.96 -5.97 -5.45
C VAL A 21 10.93 -4.56 -6.05
N ASN A 22 11.68 -4.39 -7.14
CA ASN A 22 11.72 -3.20 -8.00
C ASN A 22 10.51 -3.08 -8.93
N ASP A 23 9.45 -3.86 -8.68
CA ASP A 23 8.25 -3.83 -9.50
C ASP A 23 7.58 -2.46 -9.41
N THR A 24 7.17 -1.96 -10.57
CA THR A 24 6.45 -0.69 -10.70
C THR A 24 5.02 -0.79 -10.19
N THR A 25 4.51 -2.01 -10.00
CA THR A 25 3.18 -2.30 -9.46
C THR A 25 3.27 -3.12 -8.18
N HIS A 26 2.17 -3.20 -7.43
CA HIS A 26 2.02 -4.14 -6.33
C HIS A 26 0.55 -4.56 -6.16
N PRO A 27 0.29 -5.73 -5.56
CA PRO A 27 -1.06 -6.19 -5.34
C PRO A 27 -1.75 -5.31 -4.29
N VAL A 28 -2.97 -4.88 -4.60
CA VAL A 28 -3.88 -4.16 -3.72
C VAL A 28 -5.26 -4.79 -3.82
N LYS A 29 -5.85 -5.12 -2.68
CA LYS A 29 -7.22 -5.60 -2.57
C LYS A 29 -8.14 -4.46 -2.14
N ILE A 30 -9.18 -4.21 -2.94
CA ILE A 30 -10.19 -3.18 -2.66
C ILE A 30 -11.52 -3.88 -2.41
N GLU A 31 -12.04 -3.77 -1.19
CA GLU A 31 -13.39 -4.21 -0.84
C GLU A 31 -14.30 -3.02 -0.63
N THR A 32 -15.59 -3.22 -0.88
CA THR A 32 -16.62 -2.23 -0.59
C THR A 32 -17.69 -2.83 0.30
N LEU A 33 -18.16 -2.03 1.24
CA LEU A 33 -19.27 -2.32 2.14
C LEU A 33 -20.41 -1.34 1.91
N ASN A 34 -21.64 -1.75 2.18
CA ASN A 34 -22.73 -0.81 2.40
C ASN A 34 -22.66 -0.21 3.82
N VAL A 35 -23.54 0.76 4.10
CA VAL A 35 -23.64 1.42 5.41
C VAL A 35 -24.00 0.47 6.57
N ALA A 36 -24.57 -0.69 6.27
CA ALA A 36 -24.88 -1.74 7.24
C ALA A 36 -23.72 -2.74 7.46
N GLY A 37 -22.57 -2.51 6.82
CA GLY A 37 -21.39 -3.37 6.92
C GLY A 37 -21.44 -4.64 6.05
N LYS A 38 -22.42 -4.78 5.16
CA LYS A 38 -22.51 -5.92 4.23
C LYS A 38 -21.58 -5.69 3.04
N ALA A 39 -20.77 -6.70 2.71
CA ALA A 39 -19.90 -6.67 1.53
C ALA A 39 -20.69 -6.58 0.23
N ILE A 40 -20.19 -5.75 -0.69
CA ILE A 40 -20.66 -5.62 -2.06
C ILE A 40 -19.46 -5.88 -2.98
N THR A 41 -19.51 -6.96 -3.75
CA THR A 41 -18.45 -7.32 -4.70
C THR A 41 -18.80 -6.85 -6.11
N GLY A 42 -17.80 -6.67 -6.96
CA GLY A 42 -18.00 -6.30 -8.37
C GLY A 42 -18.37 -4.83 -8.62
N ALA A 43 -18.25 -3.96 -7.61
CA ALA A 43 -18.36 -2.52 -7.81
C ALA A 43 -17.22 -2.01 -8.68
N GLU A 44 -17.48 -0.98 -9.50
CA GLU A 44 -16.45 -0.39 -10.36
C GLU A 44 -15.66 0.64 -9.57
N CYS A 45 -14.39 0.35 -9.33
CA CYS A 45 -13.49 1.22 -8.60
C CYS A 45 -12.49 1.85 -9.56
N LYS A 46 -12.63 3.16 -9.82
CA LYS A 46 -11.60 3.93 -10.50
C LYS A 46 -10.50 4.25 -9.49
N VAL A 47 -9.30 3.79 -9.79
CA VAL A 47 -8.08 4.00 -9.00
C VAL A 47 -7.17 4.94 -9.78
N SER A 48 -6.65 5.99 -9.15
CA SER A 48 -5.85 7.01 -9.84
C SER A 48 -4.69 7.52 -9.01
N ASN A 49 -3.55 7.73 -9.66
CA ASN A 49 -2.43 8.53 -9.16
C ASN A 49 -1.82 9.35 -10.32
N ASP A 50 -0.62 9.89 -10.12
CA ASP A 50 0.12 10.68 -11.10
C ASP A 50 0.61 9.89 -12.33
N TYR A 51 0.54 8.55 -12.31
CA TYR A 51 0.81 7.72 -13.48
C TYR A 51 -0.44 7.40 -14.32
N GLY A 52 -1.62 7.85 -13.89
CA GLY A 52 -2.88 7.69 -14.62
C GLY A 52 -3.97 7.04 -13.79
N SER A 53 -5.06 6.64 -14.46
CA SER A 53 -6.20 5.97 -13.84
C SER A 53 -6.45 4.59 -14.45
N THR A 54 -6.97 3.67 -13.65
CA THR A 54 -7.42 2.35 -14.10
C THR A 54 -8.69 1.96 -13.34
N THR A 55 -9.60 1.27 -14.02
CA THR A 55 -10.82 0.73 -13.39
C THR A 55 -10.58 -0.72 -12.98
N VAL A 56 -10.93 -1.04 -11.74
CA VAL A 56 -10.84 -2.39 -11.15
C VAL A 56 -12.18 -2.77 -10.52
N LYS A 57 -12.36 -4.04 -10.19
CA LYS A 57 -13.59 -4.53 -9.54
C LYS A 57 -13.36 -4.75 -8.05
N SER A 58 -14.32 -4.35 -7.21
CA SER A 58 -14.23 -4.61 -5.77
C SER A 58 -14.32 -6.11 -5.46
N GLY A 59 -13.55 -6.55 -4.47
CA GLY A 59 -13.41 -7.97 -4.08
C GLY A 59 -12.17 -8.64 -4.67
N ASP A 60 -11.67 -8.15 -5.79
CA ASP A 60 -10.47 -8.69 -6.45
C ASP A 60 -9.19 -8.06 -5.90
N THR A 61 -8.08 -8.80 -6.02
CA THR A 61 -6.74 -8.26 -5.83
C THR A 61 -6.18 -7.85 -7.19
N THR A 62 -5.76 -6.60 -7.32
CA THR A 62 -5.31 -6.03 -8.59
C THR A 62 -3.92 -5.42 -8.46
N GLN A 63 -3.18 -5.38 -9.57
CA GLN A 63 -1.85 -4.77 -9.61
C GLN A 63 -1.98 -3.27 -9.81
N VAL A 64 -1.63 -2.50 -8.78
CA VAL A 64 -1.70 -1.04 -8.79
C VAL A 64 -0.31 -0.45 -9.00
N ARG A 65 -0.19 0.55 -9.88
CA ARG A 65 1.06 1.29 -10.13
C ARG A 65 1.46 2.06 -8.88
N ARG A 66 2.64 1.73 -8.32
CA ARG A 66 3.26 2.44 -7.20
C ARG A 66 3.54 3.90 -7.57
N SER A 67 3.42 4.80 -6.59
CA SER A 67 3.85 6.19 -6.70
C SER A 67 4.18 6.76 -5.31
N SER A 68 5.01 7.81 -5.29
CA SER A 68 5.20 8.65 -4.10
C SER A 68 3.99 9.54 -3.79
N LYS A 69 3.05 9.68 -4.72
CA LYS A 69 1.80 10.44 -4.56
C LYS A 69 0.68 9.56 -4.03
N ASP A 70 -0.21 10.17 -3.26
CA ASP A 70 -1.42 9.52 -2.77
C ASP A 70 -2.31 9.09 -3.94
N MET A 71 -3.04 8.01 -3.72
CA MET A 71 -3.93 7.42 -4.71
C MET A 71 -5.38 7.71 -4.34
N ASP A 72 -6.12 8.27 -5.27
CA ASP A 72 -7.55 8.47 -5.13
C ASP A 72 -8.32 7.25 -5.67
N ILE A 73 -9.38 6.87 -4.97
CA ILE A 73 -10.24 5.73 -5.30
C ILE A 73 -11.69 6.19 -5.27
N THR A 74 -12.44 5.93 -6.33
CA THR A 74 -13.89 6.12 -6.36
C THR A 74 -14.54 4.83 -6.81
N CYS A 75 -15.37 4.23 -5.95
CA CYS A 75 -16.13 3.03 -6.26
C CYS A 75 -17.61 3.35 -6.45
N THR A 76 -18.20 2.82 -7.52
CA THR A 76 -19.61 3.01 -7.88
C THR A 76 -20.31 1.67 -8.10
N THR A 77 -21.60 1.64 -7.78
CA THR A 77 -22.50 0.53 -8.12
C THR A 77 -23.95 1.02 -8.12
N ALA A 78 -24.83 0.33 -8.83
CA ALA A 78 -26.22 0.74 -8.95
C ALA A 78 -26.92 0.76 -7.58
N GLY A 79 -27.64 1.86 -7.29
CA GLY A 79 -28.41 1.99 -6.06
C GLY A 79 -27.60 2.27 -4.78
N GLN A 80 -26.30 2.56 -4.90
CA GLN A 80 -25.47 3.05 -3.79
C GLN A 80 -24.90 4.42 -4.13
N PRO A 81 -24.78 5.35 -3.15
CA PRO A 81 -23.97 6.54 -3.32
C PRO A 81 -22.49 6.16 -3.40
N ASP A 82 -21.68 6.93 -4.12
CA ASP A 82 -20.26 6.65 -4.33
C ASP A 82 -19.50 6.43 -3.02
N ALA A 83 -18.59 5.45 -3.03
CA ALA A 83 -17.57 5.31 -2.00
C ALA A 83 -16.30 6.01 -2.50
N THR A 84 -15.81 7.00 -1.76
CA THR A 84 -14.60 7.74 -2.13
C THR A 84 -13.50 7.50 -1.10
N ALA A 85 -12.27 7.40 -1.55
CA ALA A 85 -11.15 7.24 -0.65
C ALA A 85 -9.85 7.84 -1.16
N ARG A 86 -8.98 8.18 -0.21
CA ARG A 86 -7.57 8.46 -0.45
C ARG A 86 -6.69 7.43 0.25
N ALA A 87 -5.89 6.72 -0.53
CA ALA A 87 -4.87 5.82 -0.04
C ALA A 87 -3.53 6.57 0.00
N ILE A 88 -3.04 6.82 1.22
CA ILE A 88 -1.80 7.56 1.42
C ILE A 88 -0.60 6.67 1.12
N SER A 89 0.28 7.16 0.27
CA SER A 89 1.50 6.46 -0.09
C SER A 89 2.57 6.59 1.00
N ARG A 90 3.32 5.50 1.22
CA ARG A 90 4.48 5.47 2.13
C ARG A 90 5.64 4.74 1.50
N ALA A 91 6.85 5.17 1.86
CA ALA A 91 8.05 4.47 1.47
C ALA A 91 8.02 3.04 2.04
N ASN A 92 8.29 2.06 1.19
CA ASN A 92 8.35 0.65 1.52
C ASN A 92 9.70 0.31 2.16
N GLY A 93 9.74 -0.63 3.10
CA GLY A 93 10.95 -1.10 3.75
C GLY A 93 12.00 -1.68 2.79
N GLY A 94 11.59 -2.11 1.58
CA GLY A 94 12.51 -2.51 0.50
C GLY A 94 13.45 -1.38 0.02
N MET A 95 13.09 -0.11 0.24
CA MET A 95 13.96 1.04 -0.03
C MET A 95 15.25 1.01 0.82
N ALA A 96 15.19 0.46 2.04
CA ALA A 96 16.39 0.29 2.87
C ALA A 96 17.36 -0.73 2.24
N GLY A 97 16.84 -1.76 1.56
CA GLY A 97 17.65 -2.71 0.81
C GLY A 97 18.38 -2.05 -0.36
N ASN A 98 17.71 -1.23 -1.16
CA ASN A 98 18.34 -0.56 -2.31
C ASN A 98 19.35 0.53 -1.90
N ILE A 99 19.16 1.16 -0.73
CA ILE A 99 20.18 2.04 -0.12
C ILE A 99 21.41 1.22 0.29
N ILE A 100 21.22 0.04 0.88
CA ILE A 100 22.31 -0.84 1.38
C ILE A 100 23.06 -1.54 0.23
N PHE A 101 22.35 -2.01 -0.81
CA PHE A 101 22.93 -2.79 -1.91
C PHE A 101 23.32 -1.95 -3.15
N GLY A 102 22.63 -0.82 -3.40
CA GLY A 102 22.85 0.04 -4.58
C GLY A 102 23.38 1.45 -4.27
N GLY A 103 23.61 1.76 -2.99
CA GLY A 103 24.04 3.10 -2.53
C GLY A 103 23.00 4.19 -2.78
N GLY A 104 23.40 5.46 -2.62
CA GLY A 104 22.53 6.63 -2.85
C GLY A 104 21.98 6.71 -4.28
N ILE A 105 22.68 6.14 -5.26
CA ILE A 105 22.23 6.10 -6.67
C ILE A 105 20.99 5.21 -6.82
N GLY A 106 20.98 4.02 -6.21
CA GLY A 106 19.82 3.13 -6.21
C GLY A 106 18.58 3.80 -5.59
N ALA A 107 18.77 4.46 -4.44
CA ALA A 107 17.71 5.20 -3.74
C ALA A 107 17.10 6.32 -4.60
N ILE A 108 17.92 7.06 -5.35
CA ILE A 108 17.44 8.12 -6.24
C ILE A 108 16.62 7.54 -7.40
N ILE A 109 17.08 6.43 -8.01
CA ILE A 109 16.36 5.79 -9.12
C ILE A 109 15.00 5.26 -8.66
N ASP A 110 14.93 4.64 -7.48
CA ASP A 110 13.67 4.11 -6.96
C ASP A 110 12.68 5.20 -6.56
N HIS A 111 13.19 6.30 -6.03
CA HIS A 111 12.39 7.48 -5.75
C HIS A 111 11.78 8.05 -7.04
N ASN A 112 12.62 8.23 -8.08
CA ASN A 112 12.20 8.79 -9.35
C ASN A 112 11.19 7.92 -10.11
N LYS A 113 11.26 6.59 -9.94
CA LYS A 113 10.31 5.64 -10.57
C LYS A 113 9.08 5.33 -9.71
N GLY A 114 9.05 5.83 -8.46
CA GLY A 114 8.02 5.54 -7.47
C GLY A 114 8.06 4.10 -6.93
N THR A 115 9.02 3.26 -7.31
CA THR A 115 9.12 1.84 -6.93
C THR A 115 9.40 1.66 -5.44
N ALA A 116 10.02 2.66 -4.80
CA ALA A 116 10.26 2.72 -3.36
C ALA A 116 8.99 2.94 -2.53
N TYR A 117 7.82 3.15 -3.12
CA TYR A 117 6.59 3.51 -2.42
C TYR A 117 5.49 2.47 -2.57
N THR A 118 4.63 2.35 -1.58
CA THR A 118 3.49 1.43 -1.58
C THR A 118 2.27 2.05 -0.93
N TYR A 119 1.10 1.64 -1.41
CA TYR A 119 -0.19 1.89 -0.77
C TYR A 119 -0.53 0.77 0.23
N PRO A 120 -1.54 0.96 1.10
CA PRO A 120 -2.15 -0.15 1.83
C PRO A 120 -2.48 -1.32 0.88
N THR A 121 -2.20 -2.54 1.29
CA THR A 121 -2.44 -3.74 0.46
C THR A 121 -3.89 -4.21 0.54
N TRP A 122 -4.64 -3.81 1.58
CA TRP A 122 -6.06 -4.14 1.72
C TRP A 122 -6.86 -2.94 2.25
N LEU A 123 -7.76 -2.44 1.42
CA LEU A 123 -8.66 -1.33 1.74
C LEU A 123 -10.11 -1.81 1.77
N GLN A 124 -10.87 -1.30 2.73
CA GLN A 124 -12.30 -1.57 2.85
C GLN A 124 -13.07 -0.26 2.86
N LEU A 125 -13.60 0.12 1.70
CA LEU A 125 -14.37 1.34 1.51
C LEU A 125 -15.82 1.12 1.92
N VAL A 126 -16.53 2.20 2.25
CA VAL A 126 -17.95 2.18 2.57
C VAL A 126 -18.69 3.14 1.65
N PHE A 127 -19.72 2.65 0.97
CA PHE A 127 -20.56 3.49 0.11
C PHE A 127 -21.19 4.64 0.90
N GLY A 128 -21.19 5.83 0.28
CA GLY A 128 -21.66 7.06 0.91
C GLY A 128 -20.67 7.68 1.90
N GLN A 129 -19.43 7.18 1.96
CA GLN A 129 -18.38 7.76 2.79
C GLN A 129 -17.18 8.22 1.95
N THR A 130 -16.50 9.22 2.50
CA THR A 130 -15.14 9.60 2.10
C THR A 130 -14.20 9.12 3.19
N LEU A 131 -13.21 8.30 2.84
CA LEU A 131 -12.28 7.71 3.78
C LEU A 131 -10.82 7.98 3.40
N VAL A 132 -9.93 7.94 4.37
CA VAL A 132 -8.49 8.07 4.20
C VAL A 132 -7.84 6.84 4.83
N PHE A 133 -6.97 6.18 4.08
CA PHE A 133 -6.24 4.99 4.50
C PHE A 133 -4.74 5.30 4.48
N ASP A 134 -4.06 5.13 5.60
CA ASP A 134 -2.62 5.32 5.67
C ASP A 134 -1.91 3.96 5.68
N ARG A 135 -0.93 3.78 4.78
CA ARG A 135 -0.10 2.57 4.73
C ARG A 135 0.64 2.30 6.04
N ARG A 136 0.87 3.32 6.87
CA ARG A 136 1.48 3.16 8.21
C ARG A 136 0.58 2.37 9.18
N ASP A 137 -0.74 2.41 8.97
CA ASP A 137 -1.73 1.82 9.88
C ASP A 137 -2.01 0.34 9.51
N GLU A 138 -1.32 -0.20 8.50
CA GLU A 138 -1.49 -1.56 8.02
C GLU A 138 -0.99 -2.62 9.02
N LYS A 139 -1.80 -3.68 9.17
CA LYS A 139 -1.48 -4.86 9.97
C LYS A 139 -1.71 -6.10 9.12
N GLU A 140 -0.79 -7.06 9.23
CA GLU A 140 -0.85 -8.29 8.46
C GLU A 140 -2.17 -9.04 8.67
N GLY A 141 -2.77 -9.51 7.57
CA GLY A 141 -4.00 -10.30 7.60
C GLY A 141 -5.29 -9.53 7.90
N THR A 142 -5.27 -8.20 7.98
CA THR A 142 -6.46 -7.39 8.27
C THR A 142 -6.60 -6.20 7.33
N PRO A 143 -7.84 -5.79 6.96
CA PRO A 143 -8.05 -4.57 6.18
C PRO A 143 -7.62 -3.34 6.97
N VAL A 144 -7.02 -2.36 6.28
CA VAL A 144 -6.68 -1.07 6.89
C VAL A 144 -7.98 -0.32 7.21
N ALA A 145 -8.11 0.14 8.45
CA ALA A 145 -9.27 0.90 8.89
C ALA A 145 -9.26 2.30 8.26
N GLY A 146 -10.30 2.62 7.48
CA GLY A 146 -10.47 3.94 6.90
C GLY A 146 -10.84 4.98 7.96
N LYS A 147 -10.16 6.12 7.95
CA LYS A 147 -10.49 7.27 8.81
C LYS A 147 -11.30 8.28 8.00
N LYS A 148 -12.27 8.95 8.62
CA LYS A 148 -12.89 10.11 7.96
C LYS A 148 -11.81 11.19 7.78
N PRO A 149 -11.80 11.94 6.66
CA PRO A 149 -10.95 13.11 6.52
C PRO A 149 -11.11 14.01 7.74
N GLU A 150 -10.00 14.35 8.40
CA GLU A 150 -10.04 15.32 9.49
C GLU A 150 -10.58 16.63 8.92
N THR A 151 -11.70 17.11 9.44
CA THR A 151 -12.18 18.45 9.15
C THR A 151 -11.11 19.39 9.65
N VAL A 152 -10.32 19.98 8.75
CA VAL A 152 -9.36 21.01 9.13
C VAL A 152 -10.18 22.20 9.62
N THR A 153 -10.43 22.27 10.93
CA THR A 153 -10.81 23.51 11.58
C THR A 153 -9.59 24.41 11.46
N GLN A 154 -9.56 25.20 10.38
CA GLN A 154 -8.59 26.28 10.25
C GLN A 154 -8.78 27.21 11.44
N LYS A 155 -7.73 27.36 12.24
CA LYS A 155 -7.66 28.37 13.30
C LYS A 155 -6.82 29.53 12.80
#